data_AF-A0A812ZKJ0-F1
#
_entry.id   AF-A0A812ZKJ0-F1
#
_cell.length_a   1.000
_cell.length_b   1.000
_cell.length_c   1.000
_cell.angle_alpha   90.00
_cell.angle_beta   90.00
_cell.angle_gamma   90.00
#
_symmetry.space_group_name_H-M   'P 1'
#
loop_
_entity.id
_entity.type
_entity.pdbx_description
1 polymer ?
#
loop_
_entity_poly.entity_id
_entity_poly.type
_entity_poly.pdbx_seq_one_letter_code
_entity_poly.pdbx_strand_id
1 'polypeptide(L)'
;MRYCGSERAKIGGNIVDVNKQNIIVVLISTSTLAWGVNFPAHLVIIKGTEYYDGQLKRYVDFPITDVLQMMGRAGRPQFDTEARAVVMVHEPKKNFYRRFIYEPFPVESSLHEQLTDHLNAEIVAKTIRTREEAIDYVTWTYFFRRLTANPAYYDQQAALLETPDFEKQKDMLANYIERLMNKCLDELIRSGCIELREAQVAPGGVASAAVEPTKLGRIASLYYLSHRTVAQFQRTLAREGLGFVEIMRVLCECPEYDELPVRHNEDKLNAEFAEHCPLEVDLAIQAYDSPHTKAFLLLQAHMWGIALPINDYKTDLKSVLDRSIPLIQAMVDIAAEEAQLRSTLNLILLLQCLHQAHQPWRTSLATLPHLSEKSLKVLRDYSVDSLPATGLQ
;
A
#
# COMPACT_ATOMS: atom_id res chain seq x y z
N MET A 1 -16.45 -20.73 -25.87
CA MET A 1 -16.00 -20.06 -24.62
C MET A 1 -14.52 -20.39 -24.43
N ARG A 2 -13.61 -19.41 -24.59
CA ARG A 2 -12.24 -19.55 -24.11
C ARG A 2 -12.16 -18.77 -22.80
N TYR A 3 -12.00 -19.50 -21.69
CA TYR A 3 -11.71 -18.92 -20.39
C TYR A 3 -10.27 -18.41 -20.44
N CYS A 4 -10.06 -17.11 -20.33
CA CYS A 4 -8.71 -16.53 -20.30
C CYS A 4 -8.41 -16.02 -18.89
N GLY A 5 -8.15 -16.97 -18.00
CA GLY A 5 -7.56 -16.69 -16.69
C GLY A 5 -6.25 -17.45 -16.59
N SER A 6 -5.13 -16.84 -17.00
CA SER A 6 -3.77 -17.26 -16.55
C SER A 6 -2.56 -16.56 -17.18
N GLU A 7 -2.67 -15.62 -18.13
CA GLU A 7 -1.45 -15.02 -18.74
C GLU A 7 -1.53 -13.50 -18.92
N ARG A 8 -1.21 -12.77 -17.85
CA ARG A 8 -1.31 -11.31 -17.82
C ARG A 8 -0.16 -10.54 -18.47
N ALA A 9 0.86 -11.19 -19.03
CA ALA A 9 2.05 -10.47 -19.54
C ALA A 9 2.35 -10.63 -21.04
N LYS A 10 1.73 -11.59 -21.75
CA LYS A 10 1.89 -11.75 -23.21
C LYS A 10 0.59 -11.74 -24.02
N ILE A 11 -0.56 -11.83 -23.35
CA ILE A 11 -1.87 -11.91 -24.03
C ILE A 11 -2.58 -10.55 -24.15
N GLY A 12 -2.22 -9.54 -23.34
CA GLY A 12 -2.86 -8.22 -23.38
C GLY A 12 -2.84 -7.57 -24.78
N GLY A 13 -1.72 -7.67 -25.50
CA GLY A 13 -1.63 -7.23 -26.90
C GLY A 13 -2.43 -8.12 -27.86
N ASN A 14 -2.30 -9.44 -27.72
CA ASN A 14 -2.91 -10.40 -28.64
C ASN A 14 -4.44 -10.45 -28.55
N ILE A 15 -5.07 -10.33 -27.38
CA ILE A 15 -6.55 -10.33 -27.28
C ILE A 15 -7.16 -9.05 -27.85
N VAL A 16 -6.52 -7.91 -27.62
CA VAL A 16 -7.00 -6.62 -28.17
C VAL A 16 -6.92 -6.65 -29.69
N ASP A 17 -5.84 -7.19 -30.25
CA ASP A 17 -5.67 -7.29 -31.70
C ASP A 17 -6.55 -8.36 -32.36
N VAL A 18 -6.75 -9.51 -31.69
CA VAL A 18 -7.68 -10.56 -32.15
C VAL A 18 -9.13 -10.08 -32.11
N ASN A 19 -9.49 -9.20 -31.17
CA ASN A 19 -10.85 -8.65 -31.12
C ASN A 19 -11.11 -7.54 -32.14
N LYS A 20 -10.10 -6.76 -32.54
CA LYS A 20 -10.25 -5.82 -33.68
C LYS A 20 -10.67 -6.54 -34.96
N GLN A 21 -10.37 -7.83 -35.07
CA GLN A 21 -10.78 -8.69 -36.18
C GLN A 21 -12.19 -9.33 -35.96
N ASN A 22 -12.94 -8.93 -34.92
CA ASN A 22 -14.26 -9.45 -34.55
C ASN A 22 -14.31 -10.98 -34.34
N ILE A 23 -13.18 -11.60 -33.97
CA ILE A 23 -13.10 -13.06 -33.79
C ILE A 23 -13.74 -13.49 -32.44
N ILE A 24 -13.71 -12.61 -31.45
CA ILE A 24 -14.20 -12.88 -30.08
C ILE A 24 -15.52 -12.14 -29.86
N VAL A 25 -16.60 -12.89 -29.63
CA VAL A 25 -17.94 -12.30 -29.42
C VAL A 25 -18.19 -11.97 -27.94
N VAL A 26 -17.58 -12.71 -27.01
CA VAL A 26 -17.77 -12.53 -25.56
C VAL A 26 -16.42 -12.61 -24.86
N LEU A 27 -16.11 -11.57 -24.08
CA LEU A 27 -14.95 -11.50 -23.19
C LEU A 27 -15.44 -11.44 -21.74
N ILE A 28 -14.87 -12.27 -20.88
CA ILE A 28 -15.08 -12.23 -19.43
C ILE A 28 -13.80 -11.65 -18.82
N SER A 29 -13.93 -10.59 -18.01
CA SER A 29 -12.80 -9.90 -17.41
C SER A 29 -13.02 -9.61 -15.92
N THR A 30 -11.92 -9.38 -15.20
CA THR A 30 -11.94 -8.87 -13.82
C THR A 30 -12.06 -7.35 -13.79
N SER A 31 -12.44 -6.78 -12.64
CA SER A 31 -12.66 -5.34 -12.43
C SER A 31 -11.50 -4.46 -12.90
N THR A 32 -10.26 -4.88 -12.65
CA THR A 32 -9.02 -4.18 -13.06
C THR A 32 -8.89 -3.92 -14.58
N LEU A 33 -9.59 -4.67 -15.46
CA LEU A 33 -9.58 -4.37 -16.90
C LEU A 33 -10.16 -2.98 -17.18
N ALA A 34 -11.11 -2.52 -16.34
CA ALA A 34 -11.77 -1.23 -16.49
C ALA A 34 -10.77 -0.07 -16.52
N TRP A 35 -9.61 -0.20 -15.86
CA TRP A 35 -8.56 0.82 -15.85
C TRP A 35 -7.37 0.47 -16.76
N GLY A 36 -7.07 -0.81 -16.92
CA GLY A 36 -5.80 -1.25 -17.50
C GLY A 36 -5.74 -1.27 -19.04
N VAL A 37 -6.87 -1.40 -19.74
CA VAL A 37 -6.87 -1.58 -21.21
C VAL A 37 -8.02 -0.82 -21.84
N ASN A 38 -7.75 -0.12 -22.95
CA ASN A 38 -8.79 0.50 -23.75
C ASN A 38 -9.49 -0.54 -24.64
N PHE A 39 -10.51 -1.20 -24.08
CA PHE A 39 -11.29 -2.22 -24.78
C PHE A 39 -12.79 -1.85 -24.76
N PRO A 40 -13.29 -1.15 -25.80
CA PRO A 40 -14.71 -0.83 -25.89
C PRO A 40 -15.52 -2.00 -26.45
N ALA A 41 -16.74 -2.21 -25.94
CA ALA A 41 -17.67 -3.25 -26.38
C ALA A 41 -19.08 -2.69 -26.54
N HIS A 42 -19.87 -3.22 -27.47
CA HIS A 42 -21.26 -2.75 -27.68
C HIS A 42 -22.15 -2.96 -26.44
N LEU A 43 -22.00 -4.12 -25.79
CA LEU A 43 -22.70 -4.50 -24.57
C LEU A 43 -21.68 -4.80 -23.46
N VAL A 44 -21.82 -4.12 -22.32
CA VAL A 44 -21.09 -4.45 -21.09
C VAL A 44 -22.06 -4.95 -20.03
N ILE A 45 -21.74 -6.10 -19.43
CA ILE A 45 -22.50 -6.68 -18.33
C ILE A 45 -21.64 -6.66 -17.08
N ILE A 46 -22.08 -5.92 -16.06
CA ILE A 46 -21.47 -5.91 -14.72
C ILE A 46 -22.24 -6.92 -13.88
N LYS A 47 -21.64 -8.09 -13.68
CA LYS A 47 -22.24 -9.19 -12.91
C LYS A 47 -21.82 -9.09 -11.44
N GLY A 48 -22.68 -8.48 -10.62
CA GLY A 48 -22.42 -8.24 -9.20
C GLY A 48 -21.60 -6.97 -8.98
N THR A 49 -21.93 -6.25 -7.91
CA THR A 49 -21.30 -4.96 -7.57
C THR A 49 -20.54 -5.02 -6.24
N GLU A 50 -20.15 -6.22 -5.82
CA GLU A 50 -19.49 -6.47 -4.55
C GLU A 50 -18.19 -7.25 -4.77
N TYR A 51 -17.19 -6.99 -3.93
CA TYR A 51 -15.99 -7.80 -3.83
C TYR A 51 -15.75 -8.18 -2.36
N TYR A 52 -15.01 -9.27 -2.14
CA TYR A 52 -14.68 -9.71 -0.79
C TYR A 52 -13.49 -8.90 -0.26
N ASP A 53 -13.70 -8.19 0.83
CA ASP A 53 -12.65 -7.50 1.58
C ASP A 53 -12.07 -8.45 2.64
N GLY A 54 -10.77 -8.73 2.51
CA GLY A 54 -10.03 -9.61 3.42
C GLY A 54 -9.88 -9.05 4.83
N GLN A 55 -9.72 -7.73 4.98
CA GLN A 55 -9.54 -7.08 6.27
C GLN A 55 -10.85 -7.07 7.05
N LEU A 56 -11.95 -6.70 6.37
CA LEU A 56 -13.27 -6.63 6.98
C LEU A 56 -14.00 -7.99 7.00
N LYS A 57 -13.42 -9.02 6.38
CA LYS A 57 -13.97 -10.39 6.25
C LYS A 57 -15.42 -10.41 5.75
N ARG A 58 -15.76 -9.49 4.85
CA ARG A 58 -17.12 -9.32 4.33
C ARG A 58 -17.11 -8.84 2.89
N TYR A 59 -18.22 -9.06 2.20
CA TYR A 59 -18.43 -8.44 0.91
C TYR A 59 -18.70 -6.95 1.07
N VAL A 60 -17.93 -6.14 0.38
CA VAL A 60 -18.07 -4.68 0.32
C VAL A 60 -18.41 -4.27 -1.11
N ASP A 61 -19.12 -3.16 -1.26
CA ASP A 61 -19.49 -2.64 -2.56
C ASP A 61 -18.26 -2.08 -3.30
N PHE A 62 -18.23 -2.27 -4.62
CA PHE A 62 -17.28 -1.55 -5.46
C PHE A 62 -17.51 -0.04 -5.32
N PRO A 63 -16.43 0.77 -5.28
CA PRO A 63 -16.53 2.20 -5.47
C PRO A 63 -17.31 2.51 -6.74
N ILE A 64 -18.20 3.50 -6.68
CA ILE A 64 -19.06 3.80 -7.83
C ILE A 64 -18.25 4.24 -9.06
N THR A 65 -17.08 4.83 -8.83
CA THR A 65 -16.11 5.19 -9.87
C THR A 65 -15.67 3.97 -10.68
N ASP A 66 -15.45 2.82 -10.04
CA ASP A 66 -15.09 1.58 -10.74
C ASP A 66 -16.25 1.05 -11.58
N VAL A 67 -17.48 1.10 -11.04
CA VAL A 67 -18.68 0.70 -11.77
C VAL A 67 -18.91 1.63 -12.97
N LEU A 68 -18.74 2.94 -12.80
CA LEU A 68 -18.83 3.93 -13.88
C LEU A 68 -17.74 3.69 -14.94
N GLN A 69 -16.51 3.34 -14.54
CA GLN A 69 -15.45 2.98 -15.49
C GLN A 69 -15.76 1.70 -16.26
N MET A 70 -16.29 0.67 -15.60
CA MET A 70 -16.76 -0.54 -16.27
C MET A 70 -17.86 -0.22 -17.27
N MET A 71 -18.86 0.58 -16.86
CA MET A 71 -19.94 1.04 -17.75
C MET A 71 -19.40 1.88 -18.91
N GLY A 72 -18.38 2.71 -18.69
CA GLY A 72 -17.73 3.53 -19.70
C GLY A 72 -17.03 2.74 -20.81
N ARG A 73 -16.85 1.42 -20.64
CA ARG A 73 -16.42 0.52 -21.72
C ARG A 73 -17.54 0.17 -22.70
N ALA A 74 -18.80 0.49 -22.38
CA ALA A 74 -19.93 0.30 -23.28
C ALA A 74 -19.93 1.37 -24.38
N GLY A 75 -20.02 0.92 -25.62
CA GLY A 75 -20.03 1.75 -26.82
C GLY A 75 -18.67 1.83 -27.50
N ARG A 76 -18.65 1.52 -28.79
CA ARG A 76 -17.49 1.71 -29.65
C ARG A 76 -17.68 2.99 -30.45
N PRO A 77 -16.94 4.08 -30.13
CA PRO A 77 -16.99 5.29 -30.94
C PRO A 77 -16.73 4.95 -32.41
N GLN A 78 -17.50 5.52 -33.33
CA GLN A 78 -17.44 5.30 -34.79
C GLN A 78 -18.05 3.99 -35.33
N PHE A 79 -18.29 2.98 -34.50
CA PHE A 79 -18.86 1.70 -34.97
C PHE A 79 -20.32 1.50 -34.58
N ASP A 80 -20.68 1.89 -33.36
CA ASP A 80 -22.03 1.66 -32.81
C ASP A 80 -22.82 2.98 -32.71
N THR A 81 -24.11 2.93 -33.06
CA THR A 81 -25.04 4.06 -32.89
C THR A 81 -25.65 4.09 -31.49
N GLU A 82 -25.75 2.95 -30.84
CA GLU A 82 -26.22 2.79 -29.47
C GLU A 82 -25.26 1.89 -28.68
N ALA A 83 -25.23 2.08 -27.37
CA ALA A 83 -24.46 1.26 -26.45
C ALA A 83 -25.36 0.81 -25.30
N ARG A 84 -25.13 -0.40 -24.80
CA ARG A 84 -25.92 -0.95 -23.69
C ARG A 84 -25.02 -1.36 -22.54
N ALA A 85 -25.34 -0.91 -21.34
CA ALA A 85 -24.71 -1.37 -20.11
C ALA A 85 -25.76 -2.01 -19.20
N VAL A 86 -25.51 -3.22 -18.73
CA VAL A 86 -26.39 -3.96 -17.83
C VAL A 86 -25.68 -4.15 -16.50
N VAL A 87 -26.18 -3.50 -15.46
CA VAL A 87 -25.67 -3.63 -14.09
C VAL A 87 -26.56 -4.59 -13.31
N MET A 88 -26.04 -5.75 -12.97
CA MET A 88 -26.71 -6.74 -12.15
C MET A 88 -26.35 -6.49 -10.68
N VAL A 89 -27.33 -6.04 -9.90
CA VAL A 89 -27.16 -5.63 -8.50
C VAL A 89 -28.28 -6.19 -7.63
N HIS A 90 -27.99 -6.38 -6.35
CA HIS A 90 -29.00 -6.71 -5.34
C HIS A 90 -30.09 -5.62 -5.27
N GLU A 91 -31.36 -6.03 -5.19
CA GLU A 91 -32.53 -5.15 -5.34
C GLU A 91 -32.51 -3.88 -4.45
N PRO A 92 -32.15 -3.93 -3.15
CA PRO A 92 -32.06 -2.74 -2.30
C PRO A 92 -31.11 -1.67 -2.81
N LYS A 93 -30.03 -2.06 -3.51
CA LYS A 93 -29.00 -1.14 -4.02
C LYS A 93 -29.32 -0.60 -5.42
N LYS A 94 -30.37 -1.12 -6.08
CA LYS A 94 -30.77 -0.69 -7.43
C LYS A 94 -31.01 0.83 -7.52
N ASN A 95 -31.70 1.39 -6.52
CA ASN A 95 -32.00 2.82 -6.51
C ASN A 95 -30.75 3.68 -6.28
N PHE A 96 -29.80 3.19 -5.48
CA PHE A 96 -28.51 3.84 -5.26
C PHE A 96 -27.74 3.97 -6.58
N TYR A 97 -27.51 2.87 -7.29
CA TYR A 97 -26.80 2.91 -8.58
C TYR A 97 -27.57 3.69 -9.63
N ARG A 98 -28.91 3.53 -9.72
CA ARG A 98 -29.72 4.30 -10.66
C ARG A 98 -29.54 5.80 -10.46
N ARG A 99 -29.54 6.28 -9.22
CA ARG A 99 -29.39 7.70 -8.91
C ARG A 99 -28.03 8.23 -9.37
N PHE A 100 -26.95 7.57 -8.97
CA PHE A 100 -25.58 8.06 -9.23
C PHE A 100 -25.02 7.78 -10.63
N ILE A 101 -25.75 7.03 -11.46
CA ILE A 101 -25.48 6.97 -12.90
C ILE A 101 -25.95 8.25 -13.61
N TYR A 102 -27.03 8.87 -13.14
CA TYR A 102 -27.63 10.07 -13.75
C TYR A 102 -27.29 11.37 -13.01
N GLU A 103 -27.01 11.29 -11.71
CA GLU A 103 -26.60 12.42 -10.87
C GLU A 103 -25.10 12.30 -10.54
N PRO A 104 -24.36 13.42 -10.52
CA PRO A 104 -22.95 13.39 -10.13
C PRO A 104 -22.79 12.95 -8.67
N PHE A 105 -21.80 12.08 -8.42
CA PHE A 105 -21.49 11.61 -7.08
C PHE A 105 -20.81 12.71 -6.24
N PRO A 106 -21.27 12.99 -5.01
CA PRO A 106 -20.62 13.98 -4.15
C PRO A 106 -19.25 13.46 -3.70
N VAL A 107 -18.20 14.19 -4.05
CA VAL A 107 -16.82 13.84 -3.68
C VAL A 107 -16.45 14.51 -2.36
N GLU A 108 -16.19 13.70 -1.33
CA GLU A 108 -15.69 14.14 -0.03
C GLU A 108 -14.17 13.90 0.09
N SER A 109 -13.52 14.49 1.10
CA SER A 109 -12.08 14.43 1.27
C SER A 109 -11.65 13.47 2.38
N SER A 110 -10.86 12.44 2.06
CA SER A 110 -10.27 11.53 3.04
C SER A 110 -8.94 12.02 3.64
N LEU A 111 -8.50 13.24 3.34
CA LEU A 111 -7.21 13.78 3.80
C LEU A 111 -7.03 13.68 5.33
N HIS A 112 -8.10 13.88 6.10
CA HIS A 112 -8.09 13.81 7.57
C HIS A 112 -7.66 12.45 8.14
N GLU A 113 -7.75 11.37 7.36
CA GLU A 113 -7.32 10.03 7.76
C GLU A 113 -5.80 9.84 7.67
N GLN A 114 -5.15 10.51 6.70
CA GLN A 114 -3.70 10.40 6.41
C GLN A 114 -2.93 11.71 6.64
N LEU A 115 -3.56 12.69 7.27
CA LEU A 115 -3.02 14.03 7.45
C LEU A 115 -1.70 14.04 8.22
N THR A 116 -1.53 13.12 9.17
CA THR A 116 -0.34 12.97 10.00
C THR A 116 0.93 12.77 9.14
N ASP A 117 0.88 11.93 8.10
CA ASP A 117 2.03 11.66 7.23
C ASP A 117 2.34 12.84 6.30
N HIS A 118 1.30 13.49 5.76
CA HIS A 118 1.46 14.70 4.94
C HIS A 118 2.05 15.87 5.73
N LEU A 119 1.62 16.07 6.98
CA LEU A 119 2.20 17.08 7.86
C LEU A 119 3.68 16.82 8.12
N ASN A 120 4.07 15.55 8.36
CA ASN A 120 5.50 15.21 8.51
C ASN A 120 6.30 15.57 7.25
N ALA A 121 5.79 15.29 6.06
CA ALA A 121 6.46 15.64 4.81
C ALA A 121 6.66 17.16 4.65
N GLU A 122 5.66 17.97 4.98
CA GLU A 122 5.74 19.44 4.90
C GLU A 122 6.64 20.06 5.98
N ILE A 123 6.69 19.46 7.18
CA ILE A 123 7.63 19.84 8.23
C ILE A 123 9.06 19.54 7.80
N VAL A 124 9.30 18.38 7.17
CA VAL A 124 10.60 18.01 6.59
C VAL A 124 11.01 18.97 5.47
N ALA A 125 10.06 19.37 4.62
CA ALA A 125 10.27 20.36 3.57
C ALA A 125 10.50 21.79 4.11
N LYS A 126 10.25 22.02 5.41
CA LYS A 126 10.30 23.32 6.10
C LYS A 126 9.27 24.33 5.58
N THR A 127 8.20 23.85 4.97
CA THR A 127 6.98 24.62 4.65
C THR A 127 6.25 24.97 5.94
N ILE A 128 6.19 24.01 6.88
CA ILE A 128 5.57 24.17 8.20
C ILE A 128 6.68 24.19 9.25
N ARG A 129 6.75 25.26 10.02
CA ARG A 129 7.72 25.49 11.11
C ARG A 129 7.05 25.77 12.43
N THR A 130 5.80 26.21 12.42
CA THR A 130 5.01 26.44 13.63
C THR A 130 3.64 25.78 13.54
N ARG A 131 2.94 25.71 14.67
CA ARG A 131 1.59 25.14 14.73
C ARG A 131 0.59 25.98 13.94
N GLU A 132 0.76 27.30 13.95
CA GLU A 132 -0.08 28.23 13.20
C GLU A 132 0.08 28.00 11.69
N GLU A 133 1.32 27.81 11.20
CA GLU A 133 1.57 27.49 9.79
C GLU A 133 0.96 26.13 9.38
N ALA A 134 0.86 25.17 10.30
CA ALA A 134 0.18 23.89 10.04
C ALA A 134 -1.33 24.07 9.85
N ILE A 135 -1.97 24.93 10.64
CA ILE A 135 -3.38 25.29 10.48
C ILE A 135 -3.57 25.99 9.13
N ASP A 136 -2.70 26.95 8.80
CA ASP A 136 -2.74 27.67 7.52
C ASP A 136 -2.60 26.70 6.34
N TYR A 137 -1.69 25.72 6.41
CA TYR A 137 -1.53 24.69 5.39
C TYR A 137 -2.85 23.95 5.09
N VAL A 138 -3.60 23.55 6.14
CA VAL A 138 -4.87 22.86 5.96
C VAL A 138 -5.89 23.72 5.21
N THR A 139 -5.87 25.05 5.38
CA THR A 139 -6.81 25.95 4.68
C THR A 139 -6.69 25.91 3.15
N TRP A 140 -5.51 25.54 2.61
CA TRP A 140 -5.25 25.42 1.18
C TRP A 140 -5.78 24.12 0.56
N THR A 141 -6.24 23.18 1.39
CA THR A 141 -6.62 21.84 0.93
C THR A 141 -8.08 21.76 0.48
N TYR A 142 -8.39 20.75 -0.36
CA TYR A 142 -9.78 20.41 -0.70
C TYR A 142 -10.60 20.02 0.54
N PHE A 143 -9.94 19.43 1.54
CA PHE A 143 -10.54 19.09 2.82
C PHE A 143 -11.18 20.29 3.51
N PHE A 144 -10.46 21.41 3.62
CA PHE A 144 -11.01 22.61 4.25
C PHE A 144 -12.25 23.14 3.52
N ARG A 145 -12.24 23.13 2.18
CA ARG A 145 -13.41 23.51 1.37
C ARG A 145 -14.62 22.60 1.60
N ARG A 146 -14.40 21.30 1.81
CA ARG A 146 -15.48 20.35 2.09
C ARG A 146 -15.95 20.41 3.54
N LEU A 147 -15.03 20.65 4.47
CA LEU A 147 -15.34 20.82 5.87
C LEU A 147 -16.29 22.00 6.10
N THR A 148 -16.11 23.13 5.38
CA THR A 148 -17.05 24.27 5.47
C THR A 148 -18.41 23.99 4.80
N ALA A 149 -18.44 23.22 3.71
CA ALA A 149 -19.65 22.93 2.96
C ALA A 149 -20.50 21.79 3.56
N ASN A 150 -19.88 20.80 4.19
CA ASN A 150 -20.54 19.65 4.81
C ASN A 150 -19.86 19.24 6.13
N PRO A 151 -19.95 20.07 7.20
CA PRO A 151 -19.28 19.78 8.47
C PRO A 151 -19.72 18.47 9.13
N ALA A 152 -21.00 18.13 8.99
CA ALA A 152 -21.61 16.96 9.62
C ALA A 152 -21.03 15.61 9.15
N TYR A 153 -20.38 15.59 7.97
CA TYR A 153 -19.67 14.42 7.48
C TYR A 153 -18.36 14.15 8.26
N TYR A 154 -17.69 15.20 8.72
CA TYR A 154 -16.35 15.12 9.31
C TYR A 154 -16.34 15.13 10.84
N ASP A 155 -17.31 15.80 11.47
CA ASP A 155 -17.43 15.86 12.92
C ASP A 155 -18.86 15.49 13.35
N GLN A 156 -18.98 14.43 14.14
CA GLN A 156 -20.25 14.00 14.73
C GLN A 156 -20.83 15.08 15.65
N GLN A 157 -19.99 15.92 16.26
CA GLN A 157 -20.45 17.07 17.05
C GLN A 157 -21.14 18.13 16.19
N ALA A 158 -20.78 18.23 14.90
CA ALA A 158 -21.39 19.20 13.99
C ALA A 158 -22.81 18.77 13.58
N ALA A 159 -23.07 17.47 13.60
CA ALA A 159 -24.39 16.91 13.27
C ALA A 159 -25.45 17.18 14.35
N LEU A 160 -25.04 17.50 15.59
CA LEU A 160 -25.94 17.73 16.74
C LEU A 160 -26.45 19.17 16.84
N LEU A 161 -25.97 20.08 16.01
CA LEU A 161 -26.36 21.49 16.03
C LEU A 161 -27.58 21.70 15.13
N GLU A 162 -28.76 21.86 15.74
CA GLU A 162 -30.04 22.08 15.03
C GLU A 162 -30.19 23.52 14.47
N THR A 163 -29.32 24.46 14.85
CA THR A 163 -29.39 25.87 14.39
C THR A 163 -28.00 26.45 14.12
N PRO A 164 -27.66 26.77 12.86
CA PRO A 164 -26.37 27.37 12.51
C PRO A 164 -26.44 28.89 12.66
N ASP A 165 -26.05 29.41 13.83
CA ASP A 165 -25.47 30.75 13.84
C ASP A 165 -24.16 30.69 13.07
N PHE A 166 -23.99 31.56 12.07
CA PHE A 166 -22.80 31.58 11.20
C PHE A 166 -21.49 31.70 12.00
N GLU A 167 -21.49 32.50 13.07
CA GLU A 167 -20.34 32.66 13.97
C GLU A 167 -20.06 31.39 14.78
N LYS A 168 -21.10 30.74 15.34
CA LYS A 168 -20.91 29.48 16.07
C LYS A 168 -20.37 28.37 15.19
N GLN A 169 -20.79 28.32 13.93
CA GLN A 169 -20.26 27.36 12.96
C GLN A 169 -18.79 27.61 12.68
N LYS A 170 -18.38 28.88 12.51
CA LYS A 170 -16.98 29.24 12.28
C LYS A 170 -16.08 28.86 13.47
N ASP A 171 -16.52 29.19 14.69
CA ASP A 171 -15.79 28.83 15.91
C ASP A 171 -15.68 27.31 16.07
N MET A 172 -16.73 26.58 15.74
CA MET A 172 -16.72 25.12 15.77
C MET A 172 -15.70 24.53 14.79
N LEU A 173 -15.67 25.03 13.55
CA LEU A 173 -14.73 24.58 12.53
C LEU A 173 -13.29 24.86 12.92
N ALA A 174 -13.01 26.05 13.47
CA ALA A 174 -11.70 26.40 13.99
C ALA A 174 -11.27 25.43 15.11
N ASN A 175 -12.15 25.18 16.08
CA ASN A 175 -11.90 24.23 17.17
C ASN A 175 -11.65 22.80 16.64
N TYR A 176 -12.39 22.36 15.62
CA TYR A 176 -12.19 21.04 15.02
C TYR A 176 -10.81 20.93 14.35
N ILE A 177 -10.42 21.91 13.55
CA ILE A 177 -9.10 21.94 12.89
C ILE A 177 -7.99 21.96 13.93
N GLU A 178 -8.12 22.78 14.97
CA GLU A 178 -7.13 22.85 16.05
C GLU A 178 -6.98 21.50 16.77
N ARG A 179 -8.09 20.83 17.11
CA ARG A 179 -8.05 19.48 17.69
C ARG A 179 -7.40 18.46 16.75
N LEU A 180 -7.71 18.52 15.46
CA LEU A 180 -7.14 17.62 14.46
C LEU A 180 -5.62 17.85 14.31
N MET A 181 -5.18 19.11 14.27
CA MET A 181 -3.77 19.47 14.21
C MET A 181 -3.00 19.04 15.45
N ASN A 182 -3.54 19.32 16.64
CA ASN A 182 -2.93 18.89 17.88
C ASN A 182 -2.83 17.35 17.94
N LYS A 183 -3.87 16.62 17.53
CA LYS A 183 -3.83 15.16 17.43
C LYS A 183 -2.73 14.67 16.49
N CYS A 184 -2.63 15.21 15.28
CA CYS A 184 -1.62 14.79 14.31
C CYS A 184 -0.20 15.12 14.79
N LEU A 185 0.03 16.32 15.32
CA LEU A 185 1.34 16.71 15.86
C LEU A 185 1.73 15.84 17.07
N ASP A 186 0.80 15.55 17.97
CA ASP A 186 1.03 14.65 19.10
C ASP A 186 1.37 13.23 18.64
N GLU A 187 0.71 12.72 17.60
CA GLU A 187 1.03 11.42 17.00
C GLU A 187 2.44 11.39 16.40
N LEU A 188 2.86 12.47 15.72
CA LEU A 188 4.22 12.59 15.17
C LEU A 188 5.29 12.69 16.25
N ILE A 189 5.02 13.41 17.35
CA ILE A 189 5.91 13.49 18.52
C ILE A 189 6.05 12.11 19.16
N ARG A 190 4.94 11.40 19.39
CA ARG A 190 4.95 10.03 19.96
C ARG A 190 5.70 9.04 19.07
N SER A 191 5.66 9.25 17.77
CA SER A 191 6.37 8.41 16.78
C SER A 191 7.85 8.78 16.64
N GLY A 192 8.30 9.84 17.31
CA GLY A 192 9.67 10.33 17.23
C GLY A 192 10.02 11.00 15.90
N CYS A 193 9.03 11.37 15.08
CA CYS A 193 9.25 11.97 13.76
C CYS A 193 9.52 13.49 13.82
N ILE A 194 8.98 14.17 14.85
CA ILE A 194 9.16 15.60 15.06
C ILE A 194 9.52 15.90 16.51
N GLU A 195 10.21 17.01 16.71
CA GLU A 195 10.54 17.57 18.02
C GLU A 195 10.05 19.02 18.10
N LEU A 196 9.59 19.41 19.28
CA LEU A 196 9.25 20.80 19.58
C LEU A 196 10.47 21.46 20.21
N ARG A 197 11.04 22.47 19.54
CA ARG A 197 12.04 23.33 20.14
C ARG A 197 11.37 24.54 20.78
N GLU A 198 11.75 24.83 22.02
CA GLU A 198 11.40 26.07 22.67
C GLU A 198 11.89 27.25 21.83
N ALA A 199 11.00 28.19 21.56
CA ALA A 199 11.33 29.38 20.79
C ALA A 199 12.50 30.12 21.45
N GLN A 200 13.58 30.34 20.72
CA GLN A 200 14.52 31.40 21.09
C GLN A 200 13.75 32.72 21.00
N VAL A 201 13.66 33.42 22.13
CA VAL A 201 13.00 34.72 22.21
C VAL A 201 13.76 35.70 21.30
N ALA A 202 13.28 35.90 20.08
CA ALA A 202 13.63 37.08 19.33
C ALA A 202 13.08 38.29 20.10
N PRO A 203 13.86 39.36 20.34
CA PRO A 203 13.40 40.51 21.10
C PRO A 203 12.21 41.16 20.39
N GLY A 204 11.00 40.96 20.91
CA GLY A 204 9.75 41.52 20.40
C GLY A 204 8.77 40.55 19.71
N GLY A 205 9.08 39.25 19.64
CA GLY A 205 8.19 38.23 19.06
C GLY A 205 7.34 37.47 20.08
N VAL A 206 6.17 36.98 19.65
CA VAL A 206 5.39 35.98 20.41
C VAL A 206 6.16 34.65 20.36
N ALA A 207 6.40 34.04 21.52
CA ALA A 207 7.07 32.74 21.59
C ALA A 207 6.13 31.64 21.09
N SER A 208 6.27 31.21 19.82
CA SER A 208 5.62 30.01 19.29
C SER A 208 6.65 28.89 19.15
N ALA A 209 6.36 27.71 19.74
CA ALA A 209 7.25 26.56 19.70
C ALA A 209 7.53 26.16 18.25
N ALA A 210 8.81 26.11 17.89
CA ALA A 210 9.22 25.70 16.56
C ALA A 210 9.11 24.17 16.43
N VAL A 211 8.50 23.72 15.34
CA VAL A 211 8.39 22.31 15.00
C VAL A 211 9.56 21.97 14.08
N GLU A 212 10.42 21.04 14.51
CA GLU A 212 11.55 20.57 13.71
C GLU A 212 11.44 19.07 13.41
N PRO A 213 11.80 18.63 12.19
CA PRO A 213 11.81 17.22 11.83
C PRO A 213 13.04 16.52 12.44
N THR A 214 12.82 15.34 13.03
CA THR A 214 13.91 14.46 13.46
C THR A 214 14.48 13.71 12.26
N LYS A 215 15.53 12.91 12.49
CA LYS A 215 16.10 12.02 11.46
C LYS A 215 15.08 10.98 11.00
N LEU A 216 14.26 10.45 11.90
CA LEU A 216 13.18 9.52 11.56
C LEU A 216 12.11 10.18 10.69
N GLY A 217 11.71 11.42 11.02
CA GLY A 217 10.76 12.17 10.19
C GLY A 217 11.25 12.35 8.77
N ARG A 218 12.57 12.61 8.60
CA ARG A 218 13.22 12.69 7.28
C ARG A 218 13.22 11.36 6.54
N ILE A 219 13.52 10.25 7.21
CA ILE A 219 13.48 8.90 6.62
C ILE A 219 12.05 8.57 6.16
N ALA A 220 11.04 8.84 6.99
CA ALA A 220 9.64 8.59 6.64
C ALA A 220 9.22 9.38 5.38
N SER A 221 9.59 10.67 5.31
CA SER A 221 9.31 11.53 4.16
C SER A 221 10.08 11.10 2.90
N LEU A 222 11.36 10.73 3.02
CA LEU A 222 12.21 10.33 1.90
C LEU A 222 11.71 9.05 1.20
N TYR A 223 11.28 8.06 1.98
CA TYR A 223 10.85 6.75 1.48
C TYR A 223 9.33 6.60 1.33
N TYR A 224 8.55 7.67 1.56
CA TYR A 224 7.08 7.66 1.52
C TYR A 224 6.47 6.59 2.43
N LEU A 225 6.93 6.53 3.68
CA LEU A 225 6.47 5.58 4.69
C LEU A 225 5.58 6.25 5.73
N SER A 226 4.70 5.46 6.34
CA SER A 226 3.89 5.95 7.45
C SER A 226 4.77 6.23 8.67
N HIS A 227 4.45 7.28 9.43
CA HIS A 227 5.10 7.60 10.70
C HIS A 227 5.04 6.42 11.68
N ARG A 228 3.99 5.60 11.61
CA ARG A 228 3.78 4.41 12.47
C ARG A 228 4.81 3.33 12.17
N THR A 229 5.09 3.13 10.89
CA THR A 229 6.06 2.14 10.40
C THR A 229 7.46 2.48 10.84
N VAL A 230 7.90 3.72 10.63
CA VAL A 230 9.24 4.15 11.04
C VAL A 230 9.40 4.06 12.55
N ALA A 231 8.37 4.41 13.32
CA ALA A 231 8.37 4.24 14.77
C ALA A 231 8.40 2.77 15.21
N GLN A 232 7.78 1.85 14.47
CA GLN A 232 7.86 0.41 14.73
C GLN A 232 9.26 -0.13 14.38
N PHE A 233 9.82 0.27 13.24
CA PHE A 233 11.17 -0.11 12.83
C PHE A 233 12.21 0.37 13.82
N GLN A 234 12.15 1.63 14.27
CA GLN A 234 13.09 2.13 15.27
C GLN A 234 13.01 1.33 16.57
N ARG A 235 11.81 1.10 17.11
CA ARG A 235 11.61 0.33 18.35
C ARG A 235 12.19 -1.08 18.28
N THR A 236 12.07 -1.74 17.13
CA THR A 236 12.56 -3.11 16.98
C THR A 236 14.04 -3.17 16.63
N LEU A 237 14.51 -2.30 15.71
CA LEU A 237 15.90 -2.26 15.26
C LEU A 237 16.86 -1.72 16.32
N ALA A 238 16.39 -0.93 17.28
CA ALA A 238 17.17 -0.50 18.43
C ALA A 238 17.62 -1.68 19.33
N ARG A 239 17.02 -2.87 19.17
CA ARG A 239 17.43 -4.09 19.87
C ARG A 239 18.70 -4.65 19.25
N GLU A 240 19.70 -4.93 20.07
CA GLU A 240 20.96 -5.50 19.60
C GLU A 240 20.77 -6.94 19.08
N GLY A 241 21.44 -7.24 17.96
CA GLY A 241 21.71 -8.62 17.57
C GLY A 241 20.66 -9.32 16.73
N LEU A 242 19.72 -8.59 16.10
CA LEU A 242 18.65 -9.20 15.29
C LEU A 242 19.20 -10.14 14.19
N GLY A 243 18.67 -11.35 14.17
CA GLY A 243 18.96 -12.35 13.15
C GLY A 243 18.29 -12.03 11.81
N PHE A 244 18.77 -12.67 10.74
CA PHE A 244 18.20 -12.51 9.40
C PHE A 244 16.68 -12.80 9.36
N VAL A 245 16.26 -13.90 10.00
CA VAL A 245 14.85 -14.30 10.06
C VAL A 245 14.00 -13.30 10.84
N GLU A 246 14.53 -12.74 11.93
CA GLU A 246 13.82 -11.74 12.72
C GLU A 246 13.62 -10.46 11.92
N ILE A 247 14.64 -9.99 11.20
CA ILE A 247 14.53 -8.82 10.32
C ILE A 247 13.48 -9.04 9.24
N MET A 248 13.46 -10.22 8.64
CA MET A 248 12.44 -10.59 7.65
C MET A 248 11.03 -10.55 8.24
N ARG A 249 10.84 -10.97 9.50
CA ARG A 249 9.54 -10.85 10.20
C ARG A 249 9.16 -9.39 10.44
N VAL A 250 10.10 -8.58 10.93
CA VAL A 250 9.88 -7.13 11.16
C VAL A 250 9.45 -6.43 9.88
N LEU A 251 10.07 -6.77 8.74
CA LEU A 251 9.66 -6.25 7.44
C LEU A 251 8.19 -6.61 7.14
N CYS A 252 7.76 -7.84 7.37
CA CYS A 252 6.40 -8.30 7.04
C CYS A 252 5.33 -7.79 8.00
N GLU A 253 5.70 -7.49 9.24
CA GLU A 253 4.82 -6.95 10.29
C GLU A 253 4.55 -5.44 10.16
N CYS A 254 5.02 -4.80 9.09
CA CYS A 254 4.83 -3.36 8.92
C CYS A 254 3.41 -3.00 8.43
N PRO A 255 2.87 -1.84 8.84
CA PRO A 255 1.55 -1.36 8.42
C PRO A 255 1.35 -1.25 6.90
N GLU A 256 2.42 -1.08 6.12
CA GLU A 256 2.33 -1.00 4.65
C GLU A 256 1.82 -2.31 4.01
N TYR A 257 1.93 -3.43 4.72
CA TYR A 257 1.37 -4.71 4.25
C TYR A 257 -0.07 -4.95 4.71
N ASP A 258 -0.68 -4.05 5.48
CA ASP A 258 -2.09 -4.15 5.87
C ASP A 258 -2.98 -4.24 4.63
N GLU A 259 -2.67 -3.46 3.59
CA GLU A 259 -3.42 -3.40 2.32
C GLU A 259 -3.27 -4.66 1.44
N LEU A 260 -2.41 -5.63 1.81
CA LEU A 260 -2.25 -6.84 1.03
C LEU A 260 -3.55 -7.68 1.06
N PRO A 261 -4.14 -8.01 -0.10
CA PRO A 261 -5.45 -8.65 -0.12
C PRO A 261 -5.35 -10.10 0.36
N VAL A 262 -6.18 -10.48 1.32
CA VAL A 262 -6.42 -11.88 1.71
C VAL A 262 -7.83 -12.27 1.27
N ARG A 263 -7.92 -13.05 0.19
CA ARG A 263 -9.21 -13.40 -0.43
C ARG A 263 -9.89 -14.54 0.33
N HIS A 264 -11.17 -14.75 0.04
CA HIS A 264 -11.93 -15.86 0.63
C HIS A 264 -11.25 -17.21 0.34
N ASN A 265 -11.12 -18.05 1.38
CA ASN A 265 -10.45 -19.36 1.36
C ASN A 265 -8.92 -19.31 1.21
N GLU A 266 -8.30 -18.13 1.16
CA GLU A 266 -6.83 -18.04 1.15
C GLU A 266 -6.21 -18.40 2.50
N ASP A 267 -6.97 -18.40 3.59
CA ASP A 267 -6.54 -18.90 4.92
C ASP A 267 -6.09 -20.37 4.87
N LYS A 268 -6.88 -21.23 4.20
CA LYS A 268 -6.54 -22.65 4.02
C LYS A 268 -5.35 -22.83 3.09
N LEU A 269 -5.32 -22.05 2.01
CA LEU A 269 -4.20 -22.08 1.06
C LEU A 269 -2.91 -21.61 1.72
N ASN A 270 -2.96 -20.59 2.57
CA ASN A 270 -1.81 -20.11 3.33
C ASN A 270 -1.32 -21.16 4.34
N ALA A 271 -2.23 -21.91 4.97
CA ALA A 271 -1.87 -23.01 5.86
C ALA A 271 -1.15 -24.14 5.12
N GLU A 272 -1.71 -24.62 4.00
CA GLU A 272 -1.07 -25.64 3.14
C GLU A 272 0.25 -25.13 2.54
N PHE A 273 0.31 -23.84 2.21
CA PHE A 273 1.51 -23.23 1.67
C PHE A 273 2.63 -23.09 2.70
N ALA A 274 2.29 -22.82 3.96
CA ALA A 274 3.24 -22.73 5.05
C ALA A 274 3.99 -24.06 5.31
N GLU A 275 3.36 -25.21 5.07
CA GLU A 275 4.02 -26.52 5.19
C GLU A 275 5.18 -26.71 4.21
N HIS A 276 5.16 -25.99 3.09
CA HIS A 276 6.21 -26.02 2.06
C HIS A 276 7.30 -24.98 2.32
N CYS A 277 7.06 -24.03 3.22
CA CYS A 277 7.97 -22.95 3.55
C CYS A 277 8.94 -23.38 4.67
N PRO A 278 10.23 -23.03 4.57
CA PRO A 278 11.25 -23.46 5.52
C PRO A 278 11.22 -22.71 6.86
N LEU A 279 10.67 -21.49 6.91
CA LEU A 279 10.55 -20.72 8.13
C LEU A 279 9.13 -20.83 8.68
N GLU A 280 9.03 -21.32 9.92
CA GLU A 280 7.75 -21.49 10.61
C GLU A 280 7.04 -20.15 10.81
N VAL A 281 5.72 -20.16 10.64
CA VAL A 281 4.86 -19.03 10.98
C VAL A 281 4.56 -19.10 12.48
N ASP A 282 4.76 -17.99 13.19
CA ASP A 282 4.37 -17.93 14.60
C ASP A 282 2.86 -17.71 14.72
N LEU A 283 2.13 -18.81 14.87
CA LEU A 283 0.67 -18.83 14.98
C LEU A 283 0.15 -18.21 16.28
N ALA A 284 1.00 -17.99 17.28
CA ALA A 284 0.59 -17.27 18.49
C ALA A 284 0.44 -15.76 18.23
N ILE A 285 1.11 -15.25 17.19
CA ILE A 285 1.15 -13.83 16.84
C ILE A 285 0.29 -13.55 15.62
N GLN A 286 0.27 -14.44 14.63
CA GLN A 286 -0.44 -14.19 13.37
C GLN A 286 -1.21 -15.43 12.89
N ALA A 287 -2.49 -15.22 12.54
CA ALA A 287 -3.30 -16.24 11.90
C ALA A 287 -3.12 -16.24 10.37
N TYR A 288 -3.44 -17.35 9.71
CA TYR A 288 -3.28 -17.51 8.26
C TYR A 288 -4.19 -16.60 7.41
N ASP A 289 -5.13 -15.90 8.04
CA ASP A 289 -5.97 -14.87 7.45
C ASP A 289 -5.33 -13.47 7.50
N SER A 290 -4.14 -13.33 8.09
CA SER A 290 -3.42 -12.07 8.23
C SER A 290 -2.67 -11.69 6.94
N PRO A 291 -2.79 -10.44 6.47
CA PRO A 291 -1.98 -9.89 5.38
C PRO A 291 -0.47 -10.05 5.62
N HIS A 292 0.00 -9.84 6.86
CA HIS A 292 1.41 -9.95 7.24
C HIS A 292 1.95 -11.38 7.09
N THR A 293 1.16 -12.38 7.48
CA THR A 293 1.54 -13.79 7.30
C THR A 293 1.66 -14.13 5.83
N LYS A 294 0.72 -13.64 5.01
CA LYS A 294 0.78 -13.81 3.57
C LYS A 294 2.02 -13.15 2.97
N ALA A 295 2.36 -11.92 3.38
CA ALA A 295 3.59 -11.25 2.96
C ALA A 295 4.84 -12.08 3.31
N PHE A 296 4.91 -12.60 4.54
CA PHE A 296 6.01 -13.44 5.00
C PHE A 296 6.15 -14.73 4.17
N LEU A 297 5.06 -15.43 3.90
CA LEU A 297 5.05 -16.63 3.06
C LEU A 297 5.45 -16.33 1.61
N LEU A 298 5.00 -15.19 1.05
CA LEU A 298 5.34 -14.78 -0.32
C LEU A 298 6.82 -14.43 -0.45
N LEU A 299 7.41 -13.72 0.52
CA LEU A 299 8.85 -13.44 0.50
C LEU A 299 9.68 -14.73 0.60
N GLN A 300 9.24 -15.69 1.42
CA GLN A 300 9.87 -17.01 1.46
C GLN A 300 9.74 -17.73 0.11
N ALA A 301 8.56 -17.71 -0.49
CA ALA A 301 8.34 -18.33 -1.80
C ALA A 301 9.32 -17.83 -2.86
N HIS A 302 9.54 -16.51 -2.87
CA HIS A 302 10.44 -15.84 -3.79
C HIS A 302 11.90 -16.22 -3.57
N MET A 303 12.37 -16.18 -2.32
CA MET A 303 13.77 -16.51 -1.99
C MET A 303 14.10 -17.99 -2.15
N TRP A 304 13.15 -18.89 -1.85
CA TRP A 304 13.35 -20.34 -1.93
C TRP A 304 12.91 -20.95 -3.27
N GLY A 305 12.30 -20.16 -4.16
CA GLY A 305 11.80 -20.64 -5.45
C GLY A 305 10.64 -21.63 -5.33
N ILE A 306 9.80 -21.46 -4.31
CA ILE A 306 8.65 -22.35 -4.06
C ILE A 306 7.54 -22.02 -5.07
N ALA A 307 6.88 -23.06 -5.58
CA ALA A 307 5.76 -22.90 -6.49
C ALA A 307 4.57 -22.21 -5.78
N LEU A 308 4.08 -21.12 -6.37
CA LEU A 308 2.94 -20.38 -5.84
C LEU A 308 1.63 -21.17 -6.08
N PRO A 309 0.70 -21.22 -5.10
CA PRO A 309 -0.52 -22.05 -5.20
C PRO A 309 -1.44 -21.64 -6.36
N ILE A 310 -1.64 -20.33 -6.54
CA ILE A 310 -2.58 -19.75 -7.51
C ILE A 310 -1.90 -18.59 -8.24
N ASN A 311 -2.36 -18.28 -9.46
CA ASN A 311 -1.85 -17.14 -10.22
C ASN A 311 -2.05 -15.78 -9.52
N ASP A 312 -3.05 -15.62 -8.66
CA ASP A 312 -3.27 -14.38 -7.90
C ASP A 312 -2.10 -14.11 -6.92
N TYR A 313 -1.48 -15.17 -6.39
CA TYR A 313 -0.29 -15.03 -5.54
C TYR A 313 0.91 -14.47 -6.31
N LYS A 314 0.96 -14.58 -7.65
CA LYS A 314 2.01 -13.94 -8.46
C LYS A 314 1.83 -12.43 -8.50
N THR A 315 0.59 -11.95 -8.59
CA THR A 315 0.32 -10.51 -8.54
C THR A 315 0.57 -9.97 -7.15
N ASP A 316 0.17 -10.72 -6.12
CA ASP A 316 0.39 -10.32 -4.73
C ASP A 316 1.89 -10.32 -4.40
N LEU A 317 2.64 -11.33 -4.85
CA LEU A 317 4.11 -11.37 -4.71
C LEU A 317 4.76 -10.14 -5.35
N LYS A 318 4.35 -9.77 -6.56
CA LYS A 318 4.88 -8.59 -7.23
C LYS A 318 4.64 -7.33 -6.39
N SER A 319 3.43 -7.15 -5.88
CA SER A 319 3.10 -6.01 -5.00
C SER A 319 3.95 -6.00 -3.73
N VAL A 320 4.18 -7.17 -3.11
CA VAL A 320 5.05 -7.28 -1.93
C VAL A 320 6.49 -6.91 -2.27
N LEU A 321 7.04 -7.43 -3.37
CA LEU A 321 8.42 -7.14 -3.78
C LEU A 321 8.63 -5.67 -4.12
N ASP A 322 7.70 -5.06 -4.87
CA ASP A 322 7.76 -3.64 -5.25
C ASP A 322 7.76 -2.74 -4.00
N ARG A 323 7.04 -3.12 -2.94
CA ARG A 323 7.00 -2.39 -1.65
C ARG A 323 8.19 -2.70 -0.74
N SER A 324 8.79 -3.90 -0.84
CA SER A 324 9.88 -4.33 0.04
C SER A 324 11.15 -3.49 -0.08
N ILE A 325 11.47 -2.98 -1.27
CA ILE A 325 12.72 -2.24 -1.53
C ILE A 325 12.81 -0.94 -0.71
N PRO A 326 11.86 0.02 -0.81
CA PRO A 326 11.93 1.25 -0.02
C PRO A 326 11.83 0.97 1.48
N LEU A 327 11.09 -0.06 1.89
CA LEU A 327 11.01 -0.48 3.30
C LEU A 327 12.38 -0.92 3.83
N ILE A 328 13.08 -1.81 3.12
CA ILE A 328 14.40 -2.28 3.55
C ILE A 328 15.42 -1.15 3.54
N GLN A 329 15.38 -0.25 2.55
CA GLN A 329 16.25 0.94 2.53
C GLN A 329 16.02 1.84 3.74
N ALA A 330 14.77 2.12 4.10
CA ALA A 330 14.45 2.85 5.31
C ALA A 330 14.92 2.13 6.58
N MET A 331 14.74 0.81 6.66
CA MET A 331 15.26 0.01 7.78
C MET A 331 16.79 0.08 7.89
N VAL A 332 17.52 0.09 6.76
CA VAL A 332 18.99 0.23 6.73
C VAL A 332 19.40 1.58 7.33
N ASP A 333 18.75 2.66 6.91
CA ASP A 333 19.07 4.01 7.42
C ASP A 333 18.74 4.15 8.90
N ILE A 334 17.62 3.57 9.36
CA ILE A 334 17.25 3.55 10.79
C ILE A 334 18.28 2.73 11.59
N ALA A 335 18.64 1.53 11.12
CA ALA A 335 19.64 0.70 11.80
C ALA A 335 21.03 1.35 11.83
N ALA A 336 21.39 2.08 10.78
CA ALA A 336 22.63 2.85 10.73
C ALA A 336 22.63 4.01 11.74
N GLU A 337 21.50 4.70 11.89
CA GLU A 337 21.34 5.79 12.86
C GLU A 337 21.40 5.27 14.32
N GLU A 338 20.87 4.08 14.59
CA GLU A 338 20.95 3.40 15.89
C GLU A 338 22.31 2.67 16.12
N ALA A 339 23.27 2.82 15.20
CA ALA A 339 24.59 2.19 15.22
C ALA A 339 24.60 0.65 15.30
N GLN A 340 23.56 -0.01 14.76
CA GLN A 340 23.39 -1.47 14.82
C GLN A 340 23.99 -2.19 13.61
N LEU A 341 25.31 -2.39 13.61
CA LEU A 341 26.06 -2.96 12.47
C LEU A 341 25.50 -4.32 11.98
N ARG A 342 25.19 -5.25 12.89
CA ARG A 342 24.71 -6.59 12.52
C ARG A 342 23.36 -6.53 11.81
N SER A 343 22.45 -5.70 12.32
CA SER A 343 21.13 -5.48 11.71
C SER A 343 21.28 -4.87 10.32
N THR A 344 22.14 -3.86 10.18
CA THR A 344 22.43 -3.22 8.89
C THR A 344 22.98 -4.21 7.86
N LEU A 345 23.95 -5.06 8.22
CA LEU A 345 24.50 -6.07 7.31
C LEU A 345 23.45 -7.11 6.90
N ASN A 346 22.62 -7.57 7.85
CA ASN A 346 21.55 -8.52 7.56
C ASN A 346 20.47 -7.90 6.67
N LEU A 347 20.16 -6.61 6.82
CA LEU A 347 19.23 -5.88 5.96
C LEU A 347 19.77 -5.74 4.53
N ILE A 348 21.05 -5.41 4.38
CA ILE A 348 21.72 -5.37 3.07
C ILE A 348 21.69 -6.75 2.41
N LEU A 349 21.96 -7.80 3.18
CA LEU A 349 21.87 -9.18 2.70
C LEU A 349 20.43 -9.53 2.29
N LEU A 350 19.42 -9.11 3.06
CA LEU A 350 18.01 -9.33 2.74
C LEU A 350 17.65 -8.63 1.42
N LEU A 351 18.07 -7.38 1.21
CA LEU A 351 17.86 -6.65 -0.04
C LEU A 351 18.46 -7.40 -1.23
N GLN A 352 19.69 -7.91 -1.10
CA GLN A 352 20.35 -8.69 -2.14
C GLN A 352 19.61 -10.01 -2.42
N CYS A 353 19.18 -10.71 -1.37
CA CYS A 353 18.42 -11.96 -1.48
C CYS A 353 17.09 -11.75 -2.20
N LEU A 354 16.35 -10.68 -1.89
CA LEU A 354 15.10 -10.36 -2.57
C LEU A 354 15.33 -9.96 -4.02
N HIS A 355 16.38 -9.17 -4.31
CA HIS A 355 16.66 -8.77 -5.69
C HIS A 355 17.08 -9.97 -6.57
N GLN A 356 17.82 -10.93 -6.02
CA GLN A 356 18.31 -12.10 -6.74
C GLN A 356 17.40 -13.34 -6.65
N ALA A 357 16.27 -13.25 -5.93
CA ALA A 357 15.43 -14.40 -5.60
C ALA A 357 16.26 -15.56 -5.02
N HIS A 358 17.07 -15.24 -4.01
CA HIS A 358 18.11 -16.13 -3.49
C HIS A 358 18.02 -16.32 -1.97
N GLN A 359 18.55 -17.45 -1.50
CA GLN A 359 18.61 -17.79 -0.09
C GLN A 359 19.91 -17.22 0.52
N PRO A 360 19.89 -16.75 1.78
CA PRO A 360 21.06 -16.13 2.40
C PRO A 360 22.23 -17.10 2.65
N TRP A 361 21.95 -18.40 2.77
CA TRP A 361 22.94 -19.45 3.06
C TRP A 361 23.49 -20.15 1.81
N ARG A 362 22.96 -19.84 0.62
CA ARG A 362 23.33 -20.52 -0.62
C ARG A 362 24.50 -19.79 -1.29
N THR A 363 25.25 -20.52 -2.12
CA THR A 363 26.52 -20.03 -2.66
C THR A 363 26.31 -18.88 -3.64
N SER A 364 27.25 -17.94 -3.70
CA SER A 364 27.16 -16.80 -4.64
C SER A 364 27.09 -17.22 -6.11
N LEU A 365 27.58 -18.41 -6.46
CA LEU A 365 27.46 -18.98 -7.81
C LEU A 365 26.03 -19.17 -8.27
N ALA A 366 25.11 -19.40 -7.34
CA ALA A 366 23.71 -19.64 -7.64
C ALA A 366 22.93 -18.36 -7.93
N THR A 367 23.58 -17.19 -7.92
CA THR A 367 23.05 -15.92 -8.45
C THR A 367 23.14 -15.83 -9.98
N LEU A 368 23.99 -16.65 -10.62
CA LEU A 368 24.15 -16.63 -12.06
C LEU A 368 22.93 -17.24 -12.77
N PRO A 369 22.47 -16.63 -13.88
CA PRO A 369 21.31 -17.13 -14.61
C PRO A 369 21.60 -18.51 -15.22
N HIS A 370 20.56 -19.35 -15.26
CA HIS A 370 20.57 -20.70 -15.87
C HIS A 370 21.46 -21.77 -15.22
N LEU A 371 22.06 -21.48 -14.06
CA LEU A 371 22.80 -22.48 -13.30
C LEU A 371 21.85 -23.40 -12.52
N SER A 372 21.81 -24.67 -12.92
CA SER A 372 21.02 -25.69 -12.24
C SER A 372 21.74 -26.25 -11.01
N GLU A 373 21.00 -26.85 -10.08
CA GLU A 373 21.56 -27.58 -8.93
C GLU A 373 22.58 -28.66 -9.35
N LYS A 374 22.39 -29.29 -10.52
CA LYS A 374 23.36 -30.27 -11.05
C LYS A 374 24.69 -29.60 -11.42
N SER A 375 24.60 -28.42 -12.04
CA SER A 375 25.78 -27.64 -12.44
C SER A 375 26.54 -27.12 -11.22
N LEU A 376 25.83 -26.71 -10.15
CA LEU A 376 26.45 -26.30 -8.89
C LEU A 376 27.19 -27.45 -8.19
N LYS A 377 26.64 -28.67 -8.23
CA LYS A 377 27.33 -29.86 -7.71
C LYS A 377 28.63 -30.13 -8.45
N VAL A 378 28.59 -30.07 -9.79
CA VAL A 378 29.80 -30.25 -10.61
C VAL A 378 30.84 -29.16 -10.28
N LEU A 379 30.44 -27.89 -10.16
CA LEU A 379 31.38 -26.81 -9.79
C LEU A 379 32.01 -27.01 -8.42
N ARG A 380 31.23 -27.52 -7.45
CA ARG A 380 31.72 -27.90 -6.12
C ARG A 380 32.74 -29.04 -6.20
N ASP A 381 32.51 -30.03 -7.07
CA ASP A 381 33.47 -31.13 -7.30
C ASP A 381 34.81 -30.61 -7.86
N TYR A 382 34.80 -29.46 -8.56
CA TYR A 382 36.00 -28.75 -9.02
C TYR A 382 36.54 -27.70 -8.02
N SER A 383 36.07 -27.70 -6.76
CA SER A 383 36.47 -26.74 -5.71
C SER A 383 36.16 -25.27 -6.04
N VAL A 384 35.15 -25.01 -6.88
CA VAL A 384 34.64 -23.66 -7.14
C VAL A 384 33.36 -23.49 -6.31
N ASP A 385 33.51 -22.86 -5.15
CA ASP A 385 32.40 -22.69 -4.18
C ASP A 385 31.74 -21.31 -4.22
N SER A 386 32.45 -20.29 -4.69
CA SER A 386 31.96 -18.91 -4.75
C SER A 386 32.41 -18.22 -6.03
N LEU A 387 31.64 -17.21 -6.45
CA LEU A 387 32.14 -16.24 -7.42
C LEU A 387 33.41 -15.60 -6.85
N PRO A 388 34.47 -15.44 -7.66
CA PRO A 388 35.64 -14.71 -7.21
C PRO A 388 35.18 -13.34 -6.72
N ALA A 389 35.58 -12.96 -5.52
CA ALA A 389 35.41 -11.59 -5.05
C ALA A 389 36.04 -10.72 -6.13
N THR A 390 35.24 -9.97 -6.88
CA THR A 390 35.76 -8.91 -7.73
C THR A 390 36.47 -7.96 -6.78
N GLY A 391 37.78 -8.13 -6.66
CA GLY A 391 38.65 -7.14 -6.09
C GLY A 391 38.44 -5.89 -6.93
N LEU A 392 37.73 -4.92 -6.37
CA LEU A 392 38.01 -3.53 -6.66
C LEU A 392 39.47 -3.33 -6.23
N GLN A 393 40.39 -3.54 -7.18
CA GLN A 393 41.74 -3.00 -7.10
C GLN A 393 41.69 -1.49 -7.28
#